data_AF-A0A848Y2H8-F1
#
_entry.id   AF-A0A848Y2H8-F1
#
_cell.length_a   1.000
_cell.length_b   1.000
_cell.length_c   1.000
_cell.angle_alpha   90.00
_cell.angle_beta   90.00
_cell.angle_gamma   90.00
#
_symmetry.space_group_name_H-M   'P 1'
#
loop_
_entity.id
_entity.type
_entity.pdbx_description
1 polymer ?
#
loop_
_entity_poly.entity_id
_entity_poly.type
_entity_poly.pdbx_seq_one_letter_code
_entity_poly.pdbx_strand_id
1 'polypeptide(L)' 'RVLRMRFGIGMNTDHTLEEVGQQFSVTRERIRQIEAKALRKLKHPSRSRKLRSFLDN' A
#
# COMPACT_ATOMS: atom_id res chain seq x y z
N ARG A 1 2.04 -6.22 -3.28
CA ARG A 1 3.27 -5.76 -3.97
C ARG A 1 3.31 -4.23 -4.02
N VAL A 2 2.34 -3.55 -4.66
CA VAL A 2 2.22 -2.07 -4.66
C VAL A 2 2.37 -1.44 -3.27
N LEU A 3 1.55 -1.82 -2.27
CA LEU A 3 1.67 -1.28 -0.91
C LEU A 3 3.04 -1.53 -0.26
N ARG A 4 3.68 -2.68 -0.53
CA ARG A 4 5.00 -2.98 0.06
C ARG A 4 6.07 -2.07 -0.52
N MET A 5 6.06 -1.87 -1.84
CA MET A 5 7.00 -0.97 -2.51
C MET A 5 6.75 0.49 -2.15
N ARG A 6 5.48 0.91 -2.08
CA ARG A 6 5.07 2.27 -1.70
C ARG A 6 5.50 2.67 -0.29
N PHE A 7 5.52 1.71 0.64
CA PHE A 7 5.83 1.96 2.06
C PHE A 7 7.13 1.28 2.52
N GLY A 8 7.97 0.80 1.60
CA GLY A 8 9.24 0.14 1.94
C GLY A 8 9.12 -1.14 2.78
N ILE A 9 7.95 -1.80 2.83
CA ILE A 9 7.72 -2.95 3.72
C ILE A 9 8.49 -4.17 3.20
N GLY A 10 9.57 -4.54 3.89
CA GLY A 10 10.46 -5.63 3.51
C GLY A 10 11.41 -5.25 2.36
N MET A 11 11.68 -3.96 2.18
CA MET A 11 12.62 -3.39 1.22
C MET A 11 13.50 -2.34 1.90
N ASN A 12 14.60 -1.95 1.25
CA ASN A 12 15.52 -0.94 1.78
C ASN A 12 14.97 0.50 1.67
N THR A 13 14.09 0.75 0.70
CA THR A 13 13.54 2.09 0.41
C THR A 13 12.08 2.02 -0.01
N ASP A 14 11.34 3.08 0.28
CA ASP A 14 10.03 3.35 -0.29
C ASP A 14 10.15 3.89 -1.73
N HIS A 15 9.05 3.84 -2.47
CA HIS A 15 8.98 4.29 -3.86
C HIS A 15 7.76 5.19 -4.05
N THR A 16 7.89 6.18 -4.92
CA THR A 16 6.80 7.07 -5.33
C THR A 16 5.74 6.36 -6.18
N LEU A 17 4.56 6.97 -6.33
CA LEU A 17 3.52 6.43 -7.22
C LEU A 17 3.99 6.35 -8.69
N GLU A 18 4.87 7.27 -9.10
CA GLU A 18 5.43 7.33 -10.45
C GLU A 18 6.39 6.17 -10.70
N GLU A 19 7.36 5.97 -9.81
CA GLU A 19 8.35 4.86 -9.90
C GLU A 19 7.67 3.49 -9.87
N VAL A 20 6.67 3.33 -8.99
CA VAL A 20 5.86 2.10 -8.96
C VAL A 20 5.07 1.96 -10.27
N GLY A 21 4.53 3.06 -10.82
CA GLY A 21 3.85 3.05 -12.12
C GLY A 21 4.74 2.56 -13.25
N GLN A 22 5.95 3.11 -13.33
CA GLN A 22 6.97 2.72 -14.31
C GLN A 22 7.33 1.23 -14.18
N GLN A 23 7.57 0.73 -12.97
CA GLN A 23 7.93 -0.67 -12.75
C GLN A 23 6.81 -1.67 -13.12
N PHE A 24 5.55 -1.25 -13.00
CA PHE A 24 4.40 -2.08 -13.38
C PHE A 24 3.86 -1.76 -14.79
N SER A 25 4.52 -0.87 -15.55
CA SER A 25 4.07 -0.38 -16.85
C SER A 25 2.62 0.12 -16.84
N VAL A 26 2.24 0.86 -15.80
CA VAL A 26 0.91 1.46 -15.64
C VAL A 26 1.02 2.93 -15.26
N THR A 27 -0.07 3.67 -15.46
CA THR A 27 -0.11 5.09 -15.10
C THR A 27 -0.03 5.29 -13.58
N ARG A 28 0.50 6.44 -13.17
CA ARG A 28 0.49 6.90 -11.77
C ARG A 28 -0.90 6.82 -11.14
N GLU A 29 -1.92 7.27 -11.87
CA GLU A 29 -3.30 7.23 -11.37
C GLU A 29 -3.81 5.81 -11.16
N ARG A 30 -3.38 4.85 -12.00
CA ARG A 30 -3.71 3.45 -11.78
C ARG A 30 -3.10 2.91 -10.48
N ILE A 31 -1.86 3.29 -10.15
CA ILE A 31 -1.25 2.94 -8.86
C ILE A 31 -2.02 3.57 -7.69
N ARG A 32 -2.41 4.84 -7.81
CA ARG A 32 -3.21 5.54 -6.78
C ARG A 32 -4.54 4.82 -6.50
N GLN A 33 -5.24 4.39 -7.56
CA GLN A 33 -6.48 3.63 -7.43
C GLN A 33 -6.26 2.27 -6.74
N ILE A 34 -5.18 1.57 -7.09
CA ILE A 34 -4.83 0.29 -6.46
C ILE A 34 -4.53 0.49 -4.98
N GLU A 35 -3.78 1.53 -4.62
CA GLU A 35 -3.45 1.90 -3.25
C GLU A 35 -4.72 2.18 -2.44
N ALA A 36 -5.60 3.06 -2.93
CA ALA A 36 -6.89 3.35 -2.29
C ALA A 36 -7.75 2.09 -2.10
N LYS A 37 -7.83 1.22 -3.12
CA LYS A 37 -8.56 -0.04 -3.05
C LYS A 37 -7.96 -0.99 -2.01
N ALA A 38 -6.63 -1.06 -1.91
CA ALA A 38 -5.95 -1.92 -0.96
C ALA A 38 -6.10 -1.41 0.48
N LEU A 39 -5.93 -0.11 0.72
CA LEU A 39 -6.18 0.52 2.02
C LEU A 39 -7.62 0.31 2.48
N ARG A 40 -8.61 0.47 1.58
CA ARG A 40 -10.02 0.18 1.90
C ARG A 40 -10.22 -1.27 2.36
N LYS A 41 -9.56 -2.23 1.70
CA LYS A 41 -9.61 -3.64 2.12
C LYS A 41 -8.98 -3.86 3.49
N LEU A 42 -7.86 -3.20 3.78
CA LEU A 42 -7.17 -3.34 5.07
C LEU A 42 -7.94 -2.73 6.24
N LYS A 43 -8.70 -1.65 6.01
CA LYS A 43 -9.57 -1.02 7.03
C LYS A 43 -10.73 -1.92 7.46
N HIS A 44 -11.12 -2.91 6.65
CA HIS A 44 -12.23 -3.81 6.97
C HIS A 44 -12.02 -4.54 8.30
N PRO A 45 -13.00 -4.59 9.23
CA PRO A 45 -12.83 -5.13 10.59
C PRO A 45 -12.21 -6.53 10.66
N SER A 46 -12.58 -7.43 9.74
CA SER A 46 -12.03 -8.79 9.71
C SER A 46 -10.52 -8.84 9.44
N ARG A 47 -9.94 -7.80 8.81
CA ARG A 47 -8.50 -7.70 8.51
C ARG A 47 -7.79 -6.75 9.47
N SER A 48 -8.43 -5.63 9.83
CA SER A 48 -7.83 -4.63 10.72
C SER A 48 -7.71 -5.09 12.16
N ARG A 49 -8.50 -6.09 12.62
CA ARG A 49 -8.43 -6.59 14.01
C ARG A 49 -7.01 -6.98 14.46
N LYS A 50 -6.22 -7.63 13.60
CA LYS A 50 -4.82 -8.00 13.89
C LYS A 50 -3.86 -6.81 13.92
N LEU A 51 -4.25 -5.70 13.30
CA LEU A 51 -3.44 -4.48 13.18
C LEU A 51 -3.83 -3.44 14.23
N ARG A 52 -5.04 -3.53 14.79
CA ARG A 52 -5.56 -2.58 15.79
C ARG A 52 -4.74 -2.57 17.08
N SER A 53 -4.21 -3.71 17.51
CA SER A 53 -3.37 -3.78 18.71
C SER A 53 -2.07 -2.97 18.62
N PHE A 54 -1.66 -2.56 17.41
CA PHE A 54 -0.49 -1.69 17.21
C PHE A 54 -0.84 -0.20 17.25
N LEU A 55 -2.14 0.15 17.34
CA LEU A 55 -2.62 1.53 17.43
C LEU A 55 -2.97 1.93 18.88
N ASP A 56 -3.14 0.96 19.77
CA ASP A 56 -3.39 1.20 21.19
C ASP A 56 -2.06 1.55 21.87
N ASN A 57 -1.90 2.84 22.22
CA ASN A 57 -0.92 3.38 23.17
C ASN A 57 -1.69 3.97 24.36
#